data_AF-A0A3P7PC36-F1
#
_entry.id   AF-A0A3P7PC36-F1
#
_cell.length_a   1.000
_cell.length_b   1.000
_cell.length_c   1.000
_cell.angle_alpha   90.00
_cell.angle_beta   90.00
_cell.angle_gamma   90.00
#
_symmetry.space_group_name_H-M   'P 1'
#
loop_
_entity.id
_entity.type
_entity.pdbx_description
1 polymer ?
#
loop_
_entity_poly.entity_id
_entity_poly.type
_entity_poly.pdbx_seq_one_letter_code
_entity_poly.pdbx_strand_id
1 'polypeptide(L)'
;MAKLAREDGPRLIEQALANFDSRISDLQHYQDTLKRKADDLQKSVSELEAVTEPAEIIEHFSNVKDRIAVYRVASMAMVNSCADFLAYARVQSKRWHRCFTAQADRRGRLEQLVEDLAKQLRQLETQVRQKNSCAGFSTSAALSPLPIYLSPRPTSFMFRPLQI
;
A
#
# COMPACT_ATOMS: atom_id res chain seq x y z
N MET A 1 0.33 23.08 -4.25
CA MET A 1 0.16 22.03 -3.22
C MET A 1 -1.06 21.11 -3.44
N ALA A 2 -2.09 21.50 -4.21
CA ALA A 2 -3.28 20.67 -4.47
C ALA A 2 -3.10 19.55 -5.55
N LYS A 3 -1.96 19.50 -6.23
CA LYS A 3 -1.73 18.58 -7.37
C LYS A 3 -1.40 17.13 -6.96
N LEU A 4 -0.95 16.91 -5.72
CA LEU A 4 -0.64 15.58 -5.17
C LEU A 4 -1.89 14.80 -4.69
N ALA A 5 -3.04 15.45 -4.54
CA ALA A 5 -4.24 14.82 -3.97
C ALA A 5 -5.09 14.03 -4.99
N ARG A 6 -4.68 14.01 -6.26
CA ARG A 6 -5.40 13.36 -7.35
C ARG A 6 -4.52 12.46 -8.21
N GLU A 7 -3.29 12.18 -7.76
CA GLU A 7 -2.53 11.07 -8.34
C GLU A 7 -3.21 9.79 -7.90
N ASP A 8 -3.49 8.92 -8.86
CA ASP A 8 -4.15 7.63 -8.71
C ASP A 8 -3.36 6.75 -7.71
N GLY A 9 -3.61 6.93 -6.40
CA GLY A 9 -2.97 6.19 -5.31
C GLY A 9 -2.94 4.67 -5.54
N PRO A 10 -4.04 4.07 -6.03
CA PRO A 10 -4.04 2.66 -6.42
C PRO A 10 -3.02 2.33 -7.50
N ARG A 11 -2.93 3.12 -8.58
CA ARG A 11 -1.96 2.89 -9.67
C ARG A 11 -0.51 3.02 -9.21
N LEU A 12 -0.24 3.95 -8.28
CA LEU A 12 1.10 4.12 -7.70
C LEU A 12 1.51 2.93 -6.82
N ILE A 13 0.54 2.32 -6.13
CA ILE A 13 0.76 1.11 -5.35
C ILE A 13 0.95 -0.09 -6.30
N GLU A 14 0.10 -0.26 -7.30
CA GLU A 14 0.23 -1.32 -8.32
C GLU A 14 1.58 -1.26 -9.03
N GLN A 15 2.02 -0.08 -9.44
CA GLN A 15 3.35 0.10 -10.03
C GLN A 15 4.47 -0.27 -9.05
N ALA A 16 4.33 0.10 -7.77
CA ALA A 16 5.33 -0.26 -6.75
C ALA A 16 5.37 -1.79 -6.53
N LEU A 17 4.21 -2.45 -6.51
CA LEU A 17 4.09 -3.90 -6.39
C LEU A 17 4.75 -4.63 -7.57
N ALA A 18 4.47 -4.20 -8.81
CA ALA A 18 5.13 -4.79 -9.99
C ALA A 18 6.67 -4.65 -9.93
N ASN A 19 7.18 -3.53 -9.42
CA ASN A 19 8.62 -3.34 -9.22
C ASN A 19 9.17 -4.23 -8.08
N PHE A 20 8.40 -4.45 -7.02
CA PHE A 20 8.78 -5.40 -5.98
C PHE A 20 8.86 -6.82 -6.53
N ASP A 21 7.86 -7.25 -7.29
CA ASP A 21 7.82 -8.58 -7.90
C ASP A 21 9.02 -8.82 -8.82
N SER A 22 9.35 -7.85 -9.67
CA SER A 22 10.54 -7.92 -10.52
C SER A 22 11.81 -8.12 -9.69
N ARG A 23 12.02 -7.31 -8.65
CA ARG A 23 13.22 -7.41 -7.80
C ARG A 23 13.25 -8.71 -6.98
N ILE A 24 12.11 -9.21 -6.54
CA ILE A 24 12.00 -10.49 -5.85
C ILE A 24 12.38 -11.63 -6.80
N SER A 25 11.91 -11.58 -8.05
CA SER A 25 12.30 -12.54 -9.10
C SER A 25 13.81 -12.50 -9.36
N ASP A 26 14.41 -11.32 -9.42
CA ASP A 26 15.87 -11.17 -9.57
C ASP A 26 16.61 -11.79 -8.38
N LEU A 27 16.17 -11.51 -7.14
CA LEU A 27 16.76 -12.08 -5.93
C LEU A 27 16.65 -13.61 -5.89
N GLN A 28 15.53 -14.17 -6.32
CA GLN A 28 15.36 -15.62 -6.46
C GLN A 28 16.36 -16.19 -7.48
N HIS A 29 16.48 -15.56 -8.64
CA HIS A 29 17.44 -15.96 -9.66
C HIS A 29 18.90 -15.93 -9.16
N TYR A 30 19.29 -14.86 -8.45
CA TYR A 30 20.62 -14.76 -7.86
C TYR A 30 20.82 -15.78 -6.75
N GLN A 31 19.81 -16.05 -5.92
CA GLN A 31 19.88 -17.08 -4.88
C GLN A 31 20.13 -18.47 -5.47
N ASP A 32 19.39 -18.86 -6.52
CA ASP A 32 19.54 -20.17 -7.15
C ASP A 32 20.88 -20.29 -7.91
N THR A 33 21.34 -19.19 -8.51
CA THR A 33 22.67 -19.13 -9.10
C THR A 33 23.76 -19.26 -8.04
N LEU A 34 23.63 -18.56 -6.91
CA LEU A 34 24.57 -18.62 -5.79
C LEU A 34 24.65 -20.03 -5.21
N LYS A 35 23.50 -20.70 -5.00
CA LYS A 35 23.45 -22.11 -4.55
C LYS A 35 24.21 -23.04 -5.49
N ARG A 36 23.91 -22.99 -6.80
CA ARG A 36 24.62 -23.80 -7.80
C ARG A 36 26.13 -23.55 -7.80
N LYS A 37 26.56 -22.30 -7.67
CA LYS A 37 28.00 -21.97 -7.57
C LYS A 37 28.63 -22.45 -6.26
N ALA A 38 27.90 -22.44 -5.15
CA ALA A 38 28.36 -23.02 -3.90
C ALA A 38 28.52 -24.54 -4.03
N ASP A 39 27.57 -25.22 -4.66
CA ASP A 39 27.63 -26.68 -4.89
C ASP A 39 28.80 -27.04 -5.81
N ASP A 40 29.01 -26.29 -6.90
CA ASP A 40 30.15 -26.48 -7.80
C ASP A 40 31.50 -26.29 -7.07
N LEU A 41 31.60 -25.25 -6.24
CA LEU A 41 32.79 -24.99 -5.43
C LEU A 41 33.01 -26.12 -4.41
N GLN A 42 31.97 -26.55 -3.70
CA GLN A 42 32.06 -27.62 -2.72
C GLN A 42 32.54 -28.93 -3.37
N LYS A 43 32.03 -29.26 -4.57
CA LYS A 43 32.51 -30.41 -5.35
C LYS A 43 33.99 -30.29 -5.69
N SER A 44 34.44 -29.13 -6.18
CA SER A 44 35.86 -28.92 -6.51
C SER A 44 36.79 -29.04 -5.29
N VAL A 45 36.32 -28.63 -4.11
CA VAL A 45 37.05 -28.80 -2.85
C VAL A 45 37.12 -30.28 -2.48
N SER A 46 36.00 -31.01 -2.55
CA SER A 46 35.99 -32.45 -2.26
C SER A 46 36.83 -33.27 -3.24
N GLU A 47 36.91 -32.87 -4.51
CA GLU A 47 37.82 -33.48 -5.49
C GLU A 47 39.28 -33.25 -5.11
N LEU A 48 39.66 -32.02 -4.72
CA LEU A 48 41.01 -31.72 -4.26
C LEU A 48 41.39 -32.52 -3.00
N GLU A 49 40.45 -32.71 -2.07
CA GLU A 49 40.65 -33.51 -0.85
C GLU A 49 40.86 -35.00 -1.13
N ALA A 50 40.34 -35.52 -2.25
CA ALA A 50 40.47 -36.92 -2.64
C ALA A 50 41.78 -37.23 -3.38
N VAL A 51 42.47 -36.22 -3.90
CA VAL A 51 43.68 -36.37 -4.72
C VAL A 51 44.88 -36.70 -3.84
N THR A 52 45.61 -37.76 -4.21
CA THR A 52 46.83 -38.19 -3.50
C THR A 52 48.10 -37.94 -4.32
N GLU A 53 47.99 -37.81 -5.65
CA GLU A 53 49.13 -37.60 -6.55
C GLU A 53 49.57 -36.12 -6.55
N PRO A 54 50.84 -35.80 -6.21
CA PRO A 54 51.30 -34.42 -6.05
C PRO A 54 51.16 -33.55 -7.30
N ALA A 55 51.23 -34.12 -8.50
CA ALA A 55 51.05 -33.38 -9.75
C ALA A 55 49.59 -32.90 -9.95
N GLU A 56 48.62 -33.73 -9.57
CA GLU A 56 47.18 -33.44 -9.69
C GLU A 56 46.72 -32.40 -8.65
N ILE A 57 47.36 -32.36 -7.46
CA ILE A 57 47.03 -31.39 -6.40
C ILE A 57 47.14 -29.94 -6.91
N ILE A 58 48.16 -29.63 -7.72
CA ILE A 58 48.37 -28.26 -8.23
C ILE A 58 47.24 -27.87 -9.21
N GLU A 59 46.82 -28.79 -10.07
CA GLU A 59 45.72 -28.58 -11.02
C GLU A 59 44.39 -28.37 -10.29
N HIS A 60 44.05 -29.27 -9.36
CA HIS A 60 42.82 -29.16 -8.57
C HIS A 60 42.79 -27.90 -7.71
N PHE A 61 43.93 -27.49 -7.14
CA PHE A 61 44.02 -26.23 -6.40
C PHE A 61 43.74 -25.02 -7.30
N SER A 62 44.24 -25.02 -8.54
CA SER A 62 43.92 -23.97 -9.52
C SER A 62 42.42 -23.95 -9.85
N ASN A 63 41.81 -25.12 -10.08
CA ASN A 63 40.37 -25.22 -10.32
C ASN A 63 39.56 -24.68 -9.13
N VAL A 64 39.89 -25.05 -7.88
CA VAL A 64 39.23 -24.51 -6.68
C VAL A 64 39.35 -22.98 -6.64
N LYS A 65 40.52 -22.42 -6.95
CA LYS A 65 40.73 -20.97 -6.96
C LYS A 65 39.83 -20.27 -7.98
N ASP A 66 39.66 -20.85 -9.16
CA ASP A 66 38.74 -20.35 -10.19
C ASP A 66 37.28 -20.44 -9.73
N ARG A 67 36.88 -21.54 -9.08
CA ARG A 67 35.52 -21.68 -8.50
C ARG A 67 35.25 -20.68 -7.40
N ILE A 68 36.23 -20.38 -6.54
CA ILE A 68 36.14 -19.33 -5.50
C ILE A 68 35.92 -17.97 -6.16
N ALA A 69 36.67 -17.64 -7.22
CA ALA A 69 36.52 -16.37 -7.93
C ALA A 69 35.11 -16.22 -8.53
N VAL A 70 34.59 -17.27 -9.18
CA VAL A 70 33.23 -17.29 -9.73
C VAL A 70 32.17 -17.15 -8.63
N TYR A 71 32.31 -17.89 -7.52
CA TYR A 71 31.39 -17.78 -6.37
C TYR A 71 31.40 -16.37 -5.78
N ARG A 72 32.57 -15.74 -5.67
CA ARG A 72 32.70 -14.36 -5.18
C ARG A 72 31.99 -13.35 -6.09
N VAL A 73 32.10 -13.50 -7.41
CA VAL A 73 31.36 -12.63 -8.35
C VAL A 73 29.84 -12.81 -8.17
N ALA A 74 29.37 -14.05 -8.08
CA ALA A 74 27.96 -14.35 -7.86
C ALA A 74 27.43 -13.79 -6.53
N SER A 75 28.19 -13.92 -5.43
CA SER A 75 27.79 -13.41 -4.12
C SER A 75 27.79 -11.89 -4.06
N MET A 76 28.70 -11.21 -4.77
CA MET A 76 28.66 -9.75 -4.90
C MET A 76 27.45 -9.25 -5.68
N ALA A 77 27.06 -9.96 -6.75
CA ALA A 77 25.81 -9.65 -7.47
C ALA A 77 24.58 -9.79 -6.55
N MET A 78 24.55 -10.83 -5.71
CA MET A 78 23.49 -11.03 -4.70
C MET A 78 23.47 -9.88 -3.68
N VAL A 79 24.62 -9.49 -3.12
CA VAL A 79 24.72 -8.40 -2.14
C VAL A 79 24.22 -7.08 -2.73
N ASN A 80 24.63 -6.74 -3.95
CA ASN A 80 24.18 -5.52 -4.62
C ASN A 80 22.68 -5.53 -4.86
N SER A 81 22.13 -6.65 -5.33
CA SER A 81 20.69 -6.80 -5.58
C SER A 81 19.86 -6.71 -4.30
N CYS A 82 20.34 -7.29 -3.19
CA CYS A 82 19.74 -7.14 -1.86
C CYS A 82 19.75 -5.68 -1.39
N ALA A 83 20.87 -4.97 -1.58
CA ALA A 83 21.00 -3.57 -1.21
C ALA A 83 20.01 -2.70 -2.00
N ASP A 84 19.90 -2.92 -3.31
CA ASP A 84 18.99 -2.21 -4.20
C ASP A 84 17.51 -2.47 -3.84
N PHE A 85 17.16 -3.73 -3.54
CA PHE A 85 15.83 -4.09 -3.06
C PHE A 85 15.49 -3.38 -1.76
N LEU A 86 16.38 -3.42 -0.76
CA LEU A 86 16.17 -2.76 0.53
C LEU A 86 16.06 -1.24 0.40
N ALA A 87 16.88 -0.63 -0.46
CA ALA A 87 16.81 0.80 -0.75
C ALA A 87 15.44 1.18 -1.33
N TYR A 88 14.97 0.42 -2.32
CA TYR A 88 13.64 0.62 -2.92
C TYR A 88 12.52 0.42 -1.89
N ALA A 89 12.57 -0.66 -1.10
CA ALA A 89 11.58 -0.97 -0.07
C ALA A 89 11.44 0.15 0.97
N ARG A 90 12.57 0.72 1.42
CA ARG A 90 12.58 1.85 2.37
C ARG A 90 11.93 3.10 1.79
N VAL A 91 12.16 3.39 0.51
CA VAL A 91 11.54 4.54 -0.17
C VAL A 91 10.02 4.35 -0.26
N GLN A 92 9.55 3.18 -0.68
CA GLN A 92 8.12 2.91 -0.77
C GLN A 92 7.44 2.90 0.59
N SER A 93 8.05 2.30 1.61
CA SER A 93 7.53 2.32 2.99
C SER A 93 7.32 3.75 3.51
N LYS A 94 8.31 4.64 3.33
CA LYS A 94 8.18 6.05 3.70
C LYS A 94 7.09 6.77 2.90
N ARG A 95 6.98 6.48 1.61
CA ARG A 95 5.96 7.06 0.73
C ARG A 95 4.56 6.64 1.16
N TRP A 96 4.33 5.35 1.35
CA TRP A 96 3.05 4.81 1.79
C TRP A 96 2.66 5.34 3.16
N HIS A 97 3.59 5.40 4.11
CA HIS A 97 3.33 6.00 5.41
C HIS A 97 2.81 7.44 5.29
N ARG A 98 3.46 8.28 4.46
CA ARG A 98 2.98 9.66 4.20
C ARG A 98 1.59 9.68 3.56
N CYS A 99 1.34 8.82 2.57
CA CYS A 99 0.04 8.74 1.89
C CYS A 99 -1.08 8.32 2.85
N PHE A 100 -0.85 7.29 3.68
CA PHE A 100 -1.84 6.80 4.63
C PHE A 100 -2.12 7.83 5.73
N THR A 101 -1.09 8.48 6.27
CA THR A 101 -1.28 9.56 7.25
C THR A 101 -2.08 10.72 6.65
N ALA A 102 -1.72 11.18 5.45
CA ALA A 102 -2.46 12.25 4.77
C ALA A 102 -3.93 11.86 4.49
N GLN A 103 -4.18 10.60 4.16
CA GLN A 103 -5.53 10.10 3.94
C GLN A 103 -6.33 9.98 5.25
N ALA A 104 -5.70 9.54 6.34
CA ALA A 104 -6.32 9.49 7.66
C ALA A 104 -6.70 10.90 8.15
N ASP A 105 -5.79 11.87 8.01
CA ASP A 105 -6.04 13.27 8.34
C ASP A 105 -7.19 13.85 7.50
N ARG A 106 -7.21 13.55 6.19
CA ARG A 106 -8.29 13.98 5.30
C ARG A 106 -9.63 13.38 5.72
N ARG A 107 -9.66 12.10 6.09
CA ARG A 107 -10.87 11.43 6.57
C ARG A 107 -11.38 12.06 7.86
N GLY A 108 -10.50 12.29 8.85
CA GLY A 108 -10.87 12.94 10.11
C GLY A 108 -11.42 14.36 9.92
N ARG A 109 -10.85 15.16 9.00
CA ARG A 109 -11.39 16.48 8.65
C ARG A 109 -12.79 16.39 8.01
N LEU A 110 -13.00 15.41 7.13
CA LEU A 110 -14.32 15.20 6.52
C LEU A 110 -15.36 14.76 7.56
N GLU A 111 -14.98 13.88 8.49
CA GLU A 111 -15.82 13.46 9.61
C GLU A 111 -16.24 14.68 10.46
N GLN A 112 -15.31 15.56 10.82
CA GLN A 112 -15.60 16.81 11.56
C GLN A 112 -16.56 17.75 10.80
N LEU A 113 -16.34 17.96 9.50
CA LEU A 113 -17.21 18.80 8.69
C LEU A 113 -18.63 18.23 8.60
N VAL A 114 -18.77 16.90 8.48
CA VAL A 114 -20.08 16.24 8.49
C VAL A 114 -20.79 16.44 9.82
N GLU A 115 -20.08 16.32 10.95
CA GLU A 115 -20.65 16.57 12.28
C GLU A 115 -21.11 18.02 12.45
N ASP A 116 -20.32 18.99 12.00
CA ASP A 116 -20.67 20.40 12.12
C ASP A 116 -21.86 20.78 11.24
N LEU A 117 -21.94 20.26 10.01
CA LEU A 117 -23.13 20.40 9.16
C LEU A 117 -24.37 19.79 9.83
N ALA A 118 -24.24 18.61 10.46
CA ALA A 118 -25.35 17.99 11.17
C ALA A 118 -25.81 18.85 12.38
N LYS A 119 -24.88 19.47 13.12
CA LYS A 119 -25.23 20.42 14.21
C LYS A 119 -25.95 21.65 13.67
N GLN A 120 -25.48 22.24 12.57
CA GLN A 120 -26.12 23.40 11.93
C GLN A 120 -27.54 23.07 11.46
N LEU A 121 -27.74 21.91 10.83
CA LEU A 121 -29.07 21.45 10.42
C LEU A 121 -30.02 21.34 11.63
N ARG A 122 -29.58 20.70 12.73
CA ARG A 122 -30.39 20.60 13.96
C ARG A 122 -30.73 21.97 14.56
N GLN A 123 -29.79 22.91 14.54
CA GLN A 123 -30.03 24.28 15.01
C GLN A 123 -31.09 24.99 14.16
N LEU A 124 -30.96 24.91 12.84
CA LEU A 124 -31.93 25.49 11.91
C LEU A 124 -33.33 24.87 12.08
N GLU A 125 -33.42 23.54 12.20
CA GLU A 125 -34.68 22.84 12.47
C GLU A 125 -35.33 23.32 13.78
N THR A 126 -34.53 23.53 14.83
CA THR A 126 -35.01 24.01 16.13
C THR A 126 -35.51 25.45 16.04
N GLN A 127 -34.79 26.34 15.36
CA GLN A 127 -35.20 27.73 15.15
C GLN A 127 -36.51 27.83 14.36
N VAL A 128 -36.66 27.03 13.30
CA VAL A 128 -37.90 26.97 12.51
C VAL A 128 -39.07 26.48 13.39
N ARG A 129 -38.87 25.41 14.18
CA ARG A 129 -39.89 24.92 15.11
C ARG A 129 -40.28 25.97 16.14
N GLN A 130 -39.31 26.65 16.77
CA GLN A 130 -39.58 27.70 17.75
C GLN A 130 -40.34 28.88 17.15
N LYS A 131 -39.97 29.35 15.95
CA LYS A 131 -40.67 30.42 15.25
C LYS A 131 -42.12 30.03 14.92
N ASN A 132 -42.34 28.79 14.47
CA ASN A 132 -43.68 28.27 14.19
C ASN A 132 -44.52 28.10 15.48
N SER A 133 -43.91 27.68 16.59
CA SER A 133 -44.59 27.58 17.89
C SER A 133 -44.93 28.94 18.51
N CYS A 134 -44.06 29.95 18.33
CA CYS A 134 -44.30 31.32 18.82
C CYS A 134 -45.36 32.06 17.98
N ALA A 135 -45.40 31.81 16.67
CA ALA A 135 -46.48 32.30 15.80
C ALA A 135 -47.88 31.74 16.20
N GLY A 136 -47.94 30.66 16.97
CA GLY A 136 -49.18 30.08 17.51
C GLY A 136 -49.81 30.81 18.70
N PHE A 137 -49.15 31.82 19.28
CA PHE A 137 -49.66 32.55 20.47
C PHE A 137 -50.11 34.00 20.19
N SER A 138 -50.12 34.45 18.92
CA SER A 138 -50.50 35.83 18.55
C SER A 138 -51.66 35.93 17.56
N THR A 139 -52.50 34.91 17.43
CA THR A 139 -53.78 35.04 16.70
C THR A 139 -54.89 34.26 17.41
N SER A 140 -55.46 34.86 18.46
CA SER A 140 -56.90 34.75 18.66
C SER A 140 -57.58 35.63 17.61
N ALA A 141 -57.68 35.12 16.38
CA ALA A 141 -58.63 35.56 15.35
C ALA A 141 -58.48 34.64 14.14
N ALA A 142 -59.37 33.65 14.08
CA ALA A 142 -59.86 32.95 12.89
C ALA A 142 -59.00 33.00 11.62
N LEU A 143 -58.34 31.89 11.27
CA LEU A 143 -58.30 31.41 9.88
C LEU A 143 -58.03 29.91 9.85
N SER A 144 -58.84 29.24 9.04
CA SER A 144 -59.00 27.81 8.80
C SER A 144 -57.69 27.07 8.47
N PRO A 145 -57.54 25.80 8.88
CA PRO A 145 -56.43 24.97 8.43
C PRO A 145 -56.64 24.58 6.97
N LEU A 146 -55.77 25.06 6.07
CA LEU A 146 -55.64 24.48 4.74
C LEU A 146 -54.91 23.13 4.86
N PRO A 147 -55.40 22.06 4.21
CA PRO A 147 -54.75 20.76 4.23
C PRO A 147 -53.47 20.84 3.38
N ILE A 148 -52.31 20.66 4.01
CA ILE A 148 -51.08 20.34 3.29
C ILE A 148 -51.28 18.92 2.73
N TYR A 149 -51.51 18.84 1.43
CA TYR A 149 -51.39 17.61 0.66
C TYR A 149 -49.95 17.10 0.76
N LEU A 150 -49.70 16.19 1.70
CA LEU A 150 -48.52 15.34 1.66
C LEU A 150 -48.93 14.03 0.98
N SER A 151 -48.67 13.96 -0.32
CA SER A 151 -48.76 12.73 -1.12
C SER A 151 -47.84 11.64 -0.54
N PRO A 152 -48.22 10.36 -0.56
CA PRO A 152 -47.44 9.29 0.04
C PRO A 152 -46.26 8.87 -0.86
N ARG A 153 -45.07 8.67 -0.26
CA ARG A 153 -44.00 7.78 -0.80
C ARG A 153 -44.62 6.41 -1.13
N PRO A 154 -44.15 5.62 -2.13
CA PRO A 154 -42.72 5.25 -2.26
C PRO A 154 -42.24 4.84 -3.69
N THR A 155 -40.96 5.06 -4.01
CA THR A 155 -40.25 4.14 -4.93
C THR A 155 -38.77 4.04 -4.56
N SER A 156 -38.44 2.88 -3.99
CA SER A 156 -37.25 2.08 -4.20
C SER A 156 -36.05 2.74 -4.89
N PHE A 157 -34.97 2.93 -4.13
CA PHE A 157 -33.62 2.71 -4.66
C PHE A 157 -32.86 1.81 -3.69
N MET A 158 -32.67 0.56 -4.12
CA MET A 158 -31.72 -0.37 -3.55
C MET A 158 -30.33 0.27 -3.56
N PHE A 159 -29.74 0.49 -2.38
CA PHE A 159 -28.29 0.58 -2.27
C PHE A 159 -27.76 -0.84 -2.02
N ARG A 160 -27.23 -1.41 -3.10
CA ARG A 160 -26.40 -2.62 -3.09
C ARG A 160 -25.03 -2.24 -2.50
N PRO A 161 -24.41 -3.06 -1.64
CA PRO A 161 -23.05 -2.78 -1.19
C PRO A 161 -22.06 -3.08 -2.32
N LEU A 162 -21.13 -2.17 -2.62
CA LEU A 162 -19.90 -2.53 -3.29
C LEU A 162 -18.88 -2.88 -2.22
N GLN A 163 -18.73 -4.18 -1.98
CA GLN A 163 -17.43 -4.74 -1.64
C GLN A 163 -16.53 -4.60 -2.87
N ILE A 164 -15.37 -3.99 -2.69
CA ILE A 164 -14.02 -4.43 -3.11
C ILE A 164 -13.05 -3.54 -2.36
#